data_AF-A0A7V1BUT9-F1
#
_entry.id   AF-A0A7V1BUT9-F1
#
_cell.length_a   1.000
_cell.length_b   1.000
_cell.length_c   1.000
_cell.angle_alpha   90.00
_cell.angle_beta   90.00
_cell.angle_gamma   90.00
#
_symmetry.space_group_name_H-M   'P 1'
#
loop_
_entity.id
_entity.type
_entity.pdbx_description
1 polymer ?
#
loop_
_entity_poly.entity_id
_entity_poly.type
_entity_poly.pdbx_seq_one_letter_code
_entity_poly.pdbx_strand_id
1 'polypeptide(L)'
;MSNENLSLTLHIWRQESSKSVGSFEEFKVSVSPDASILEMLDEINNGLEKEGKIPIAFESDCREGICGTCGLVVNGHPHGPLPKTATCQLHMRNFKNGDTIYIEPMRAKPFPVIKDLIIDRSAFDKIQQAGAFISFNTGSAPDANVILISKETADASLDAAECIGCGACVAACKNASAMLFVGAKVSQFSLLPQGQPERYKRVQEMVAVMDEAGFGSCTNTYACEAE
;
A
#
# COMPACT_ATOMS: atom_id res chain seq x y z
N MET A 1 -28.09 -18.41 2.31
CA MET A 1 -26.65 -18.37 2.01
C MET A 1 -26.02 -19.42 2.90
N SER A 2 -25.21 -20.33 2.36
CA SER A 2 -24.68 -21.48 3.09
C SER A 2 -23.77 -21.02 4.24
N ASN A 3 -24.23 -21.21 5.47
CA ASN A 3 -23.60 -20.88 6.76
C ASN A 3 -22.36 -21.73 7.10
N GLU A 4 -21.63 -22.22 6.11
CA GLU A 4 -20.46 -23.08 6.36
C GLU A 4 -19.18 -22.26 6.29
N ASN A 5 -18.42 -22.30 7.38
CA ASN A 5 -17.08 -21.72 7.43
C ASN A 5 -16.15 -22.42 6.42
N LEU A 6 -15.21 -21.66 5.88
CA LEU A 6 -14.12 -22.17 5.05
C LEU A 6 -13.01 -22.71 5.94
N SER A 7 -12.63 -23.96 5.71
CA SER A 7 -11.41 -24.55 6.26
C SER A 7 -10.25 -24.23 5.34
N LEU A 8 -9.26 -23.50 5.84
CA LEU A 8 -8.11 -23.00 5.05
C LEU A 8 -6.80 -23.34 5.77
N THR A 9 -5.73 -23.51 4.97
CA THR A 9 -4.36 -23.59 5.48
C THR A 9 -3.64 -22.30 5.13
N LEU A 10 -3.12 -21.58 6.11
CA LEU A 10 -2.41 -20.32 5.90
C LEU A 10 -0.93 -20.51 6.20
N HIS A 11 -0.07 -20.02 5.31
CA HIS A 11 1.34 -19.82 5.58
C HIS A 11 1.57 -18.32 5.76
N ILE A 12 1.78 -17.89 7.00
CA ILE A 12 1.95 -16.47 7.34
C ILE A 12 3.41 -16.23 7.66
N TRP A 13 4.01 -15.21 7.02
CA TRP A 13 5.37 -14.80 7.30
C TRP A 13 5.50 -14.27 8.73
N ARG A 14 6.44 -14.83 9.48
CA ARG A 14 6.82 -14.41 10.82
C ARG A 14 8.25 -13.93 10.84
N GLN A 15 8.49 -12.80 11.48
CA GLN A 15 9.81 -12.20 11.59
C GLN A 15 9.85 -11.27 12.80
N GLU A 16 10.65 -11.60 13.81
CA GLU A 16 10.66 -10.84 15.07
C GLU A 16 11.14 -9.38 14.89
N SER A 17 12.10 -9.15 13.99
CA SER A 17 12.67 -7.84 13.71
C SER A 17 13.29 -7.75 12.32
N SER A 18 13.62 -6.54 11.87
CA SER A 18 14.39 -6.29 10.62
C SER A 18 15.75 -6.99 10.54
N LYS A 19 16.31 -7.43 11.67
CA LYS A 19 17.61 -8.13 11.76
C LYS A 19 17.48 -9.65 11.84
N SER A 20 16.27 -10.15 12.08
CA SER A 20 16.00 -11.59 12.23
C SER A 20 15.70 -12.21 10.87
N VAL A 21 16.13 -13.45 10.66
CA VAL A 21 15.68 -14.24 9.51
C VAL A 21 14.22 -14.63 9.75
N GLY A 22 13.33 -14.28 8.83
CA GLY A 22 11.92 -14.67 8.90
C GLY A 22 11.65 -16.03 8.28
N SER A 23 10.49 -16.61 8.59
CA SER A 23 10.02 -17.89 8.07
C SER A 23 8.49 -17.92 8.01
N PHE A 24 7.93 -18.80 7.20
CA PHE A 24 6.49 -19.05 7.22
C PHE A 24 6.12 -19.97 8.39
N GLU A 25 5.07 -19.59 9.12
CA GLU A 25 4.38 -20.46 10.06
C GLU A 25 3.03 -20.90 9.47
N GLU A 26 2.66 -22.16 9.70
CA GLU A 26 1.40 -22.73 9.24
C GLU A 26 0.28 -22.53 10.29
N PHE A 27 -0.88 -22.06 9.84
CA PHE A 27 -2.10 -21.94 10.63
C PHE A 27 -3.25 -22.63 9.92
N LYS A 28 -3.96 -23.50 10.62
CA LYS A 28 -5.22 -24.09 10.12
C LYS A 28 -6.37 -23.33 10.72
N VAL A 29 -7.22 -22.77 9.88
CA VAL A 29 -8.31 -21.88 10.31
C VAL A 29 -9.65 -22.34 9.75
N SER A 30 -10.71 -22.08 10.51
CA SER A 30 -12.09 -22.20 10.08
C SER A 30 -12.72 -20.83 10.18
N VAL A 31 -12.93 -20.17 9.04
CA VAL A 31 -13.30 -18.75 8.97
C VAL A 31 -14.61 -18.54 8.22
N SER A 32 -15.38 -17.53 8.62
CA SER A 32 -16.59 -17.13 7.89
C SER A 32 -16.22 -16.64 6.47
N PRO A 33 -16.96 -17.03 5.41
CA PRO A 33 -16.80 -16.45 4.07
C PRO A 33 -16.99 -14.93 4.03
N ASP A 34 -17.75 -14.37 4.98
CA ASP A 34 -18.04 -12.94 5.06
C ASP A 34 -16.94 -12.14 5.78
N ALA A 35 -15.99 -12.80 6.44
CA ALA A 35 -14.85 -12.11 7.03
C ALA A 35 -13.93 -11.56 5.95
N SER A 36 -13.34 -10.40 6.19
CA SER A 36 -12.14 -9.93 5.51
C SER A 36 -10.92 -10.73 5.96
N ILE A 37 -9.86 -10.71 5.14
CA ILE A 37 -8.58 -11.32 5.51
C ILE A 37 -7.98 -10.71 6.79
N LEU A 38 -8.26 -9.44 7.09
CA LEU A 38 -7.79 -8.81 8.32
C LEU A 38 -8.60 -9.25 9.54
N GLU A 39 -9.93 -9.42 9.42
CA GLU A 39 -10.75 -10.01 10.49
C GLU A 39 -10.35 -11.46 10.76
N MET A 40 -9.99 -12.22 9.71
CA MET A 40 -9.39 -13.54 9.88
C MET A 40 -8.07 -13.48 10.67
N LEU A 41 -7.18 -12.51 10.39
CA LEU A 41 -5.96 -12.31 11.16
C LEU A 41 -6.25 -11.89 12.62
N ASP A 42 -7.28 -11.07 12.85
CA ASP A 42 -7.75 -10.70 14.19
C ASP A 42 -8.22 -11.95 14.96
N GLU A 43 -8.98 -12.86 14.31
CA GLU A 43 -9.40 -14.14 14.91
C GLU A 43 -8.22 -15.05 15.26
N ILE A 44 -7.21 -15.15 14.39
CA ILE A 44 -5.97 -15.90 14.66
C ILE A 44 -5.25 -15.30 15.87
N ASN A 45 -5.09 -13.97 15.91
CA ASN A 45 -4.44 -13.28 17.01
C ASN A 45 -5.18 -13.50 18.34
N ASN A 46 -6.51 -13.42 18.34
CA ASN A 46 -7.34 -13.74 19.51
C ASN A 46 -7.10 -15.18 20.03
N GLY A 47 -6.85 -16.13 19.12
CA GLY A 47 -6.48 -17.50 19.48
C GLY A 47 -5.08 -17.58 20.09
N LEU A 48 -4.10 -16.96 19.44
CA LEU A 48 -2.71 -16.90 19.93
C LEU A 48 -2.62 -16.30 21.33
N GLU A 49 -3.33 -15.20 21.59
CA GLU A 49 -3.35 -14.53 22.89
C GLU A 49 -3.91 -15.43 24.00
N LYS A 50 -5.00 -16.17 23.72
CA LYS A 50 -5.58 -17.13 24.67
C LYS A 50 -4.62 -18.26 25.02
N GLU A 51 -3.76 -18.64 24.08
CA GLU A 51 -2.70 -19.64 24.28
C GLU A 51 -1.42 -19.05 24.92
N GLY A 52 -1.39 -17.75 25.21
CA GLY A 52 -0.20 -17.07 25.73
C GLY A 52 0.92 -16.92 24.70
N LYS A 53 0.61 -17.02 23.41
CA LYS A 53 1.54 -16.85 22.28
C LYS A 53 1.55 -15.41 21.79
N ILE A 54 2.63 -15.03 21.11
CA ILE A 54 2.81 -13.69 20.56
C ILE A 54 1.93 -13.54 19.30
N PRO A 55 1.03 -12.52 19.25
CA PRO A 55 0.23 -12.22 18.07
C PRO A 55 1.09 -11.92 16.83
N ILE A 56 0.49 -12.13 15.67
CA ILE A 56 1.05 -11.74 14.37
C ILE A 56 0.93 -10.21 14.27
N ALA A 57 2.05 -9.53 14.05
CA ALA A 57 2.04 -8.09 13.83
C ALA A 57 1.66 -7.76 12.38
N PHE A 58 0.61 -6.96 12.19
CA PHE A 58 0.22 -6.40 10.89
C PHE A 58 -0.38 -5.01 11.09
N GLU A 59 -0.34 -4.17 10.06
CA GLU A 59 -0.91 -2.83 10.12
C GLU A 59 -2.37 -2.83 9.65
N SER A 60 -3.22 -2.09 10.34
CA SER A 60 -4.61 -1.86 9.94
C SER A 60 -5.13 -0.57 10.56
N ASP A 61 -6.05 0.09 9.85
CA ASP A 61 -6.67 1.35 10.29
C ASP A 61 -8.11 1.48 9.75
N CYS A 62 -8.33 2.13 8.60
CA CYS A 62 -9.68 2.47 8.10
C CYS A 62 -10.62 1.28 7.79
N ARG A 63 -10.07 0.08 7.49
CA ARG A 63 -10.80 -1.13 7.07
C ARG A 63 -11.70 -1.00 5.81
N GLU A 64 -11.70 0.13 5.11
CA GLU A 64 -12.57 0.41 3.97
C GLU A 64 -11.84 0.72 2.65
N GLY A 65 -10.52 0.49 2.63
CA GLY A 65 -9.71 0.57 1.40
C GLY A 65 -9.16 1.96 1.05
N ILE A 66 -9.12 2.91 1.99
CA ILE A 66 -8.73 4.30 1.69
C ILE A 66 -7.41 4.78 2.35
N CYS A 67 -7.05 4.27 3.53
CA CYS A 67 -5.84 4.75 4.23
C CYS A 67 -4.52 4.24 3.64
N GLY A 68 -4.55 3.15 2.85
CA GLY A 68 -3.35 2.50 2.32
C GLY A 68 -2.53 1.70 3.33
N THR A 69 -2.97 1.54 4.59
CA THR A 69 -2.15 0.95 5.66
C THR A 69 -2.01 -0.58 5.60
N CYS A 70 -3.06 -1.29 5.22
CA CYS A 70 -3.15 -2.76 5.33
C CYS A 70 -2.37 -3.56 4.26
N GLY A 71 -1.31 -3.00 3.68
CA GLY A 71 -0.61 -3.59 2.54
C GLY A 71 0.02 -4.95 2.83
N LEU A 72 -0.58 -6.02 2.30
CA LEU A 72 -0.04 -7.39 2.34
C LEU A 72 0.13 -7.93 0.92
N VAL A 73 1.00 -8.92 0.76
CA VAL A 73 1.07 -9.76 -0.44
C VAL A 73 0.40 -11.08 -0.14
N VAL A 74 -0.62 -11.44 -0.92
CA VAL A 74 -1.43 -12.64 -0.72
C VAL A 74 -1.30 -13.51 -1.98
N ASN A 75 -0.76 -14.72 -1.83
CA ASN A 75 -0.45 -15.64 -2.93
C ASN A 75 0.40 -14.98 -4.05
N GLY A 76 1.34 -14.11 -3.66
CA GLY A 76 2.23 -13.41 -4.60
C GLY A 76 1.65 -12.12 -5.20
N HIS A 77 0.39 -11.79 -4.93
CA HIS A 77 -0.27 -10.57 -5.41
C HIS A 77 -0.35 -9.52 -4.30
N PRO A 78 0.20 -8.30 -4.48
CA PRO A 78 -0.04 -7.18 -3.57
C PRO A 78 -1.55 -6.89 -3.47
N HIS A 79 -2.06 -6.76 -2.24
CA HIS A 79 -3.49 -6.71 -1.91
C HIS A 79 -4.33 -7.96 -2.24
N GLY A 80 -3.73 -8.96 -2.88
CA GLY A 80 -4.36 -10.23 -3.22
C GLY A 80 -4.92 -10.28 -4.64
N PRO A 81 -5.60 -11.38 -5.00
CA PRO A 81 -5.86 -11.73 -6.39
C PRO A 81 -7.00 -10.94 -7.05
N LEU A 82 -7.67 -10.04 -6.32
CA LEU A 82 -8.77 -9.25 -6.84
C LEU A 82 -8.27 -7.89 -7.33
N PRO A 83 -8.59 -7.48 -8.57
CA PRO A 83 -8.21 -6.17 -9.07
C PRO A 83 -8.92 -5.08 -8.28
N LYS A 84 -8.27 -3.90 -8.18
CA LYS A 84 -8.84 -2.68 -7.58
C LYS A 84 -9.37 -2.88 -6.15
N THR A 85 -8.72 -3.75 -5.39
CA THR A 85 -9.13 -4.12 -4.04
C THR A 85 -7.98 -3.89 -3.09
N ALA A 86 -8.22 -3.25 -1.94
CA ALA A 86 -7.24 -3.21 -0.86
C ALA A 86 -7.34 -4.48 -0.01
N THR A 87 -6.25 -4.89 0.64
CA THR A 87 -6.21 -6.10 1.48
C THR A 87 -7.37 -6.16 2.48
N CYS A 88 -7.73 -5.06 3.15
CA CYS A 88 -8.84 -5.04 4.10
C CYS A 88 -10.22 -5.32 3.48
N GLN A 89 -10.37 -5.17 2.17
CA GLN A 89 -11.59 -5.47 1.44
C GLN A 89 -11.55 -6.86 0.78
N LEU A 90 -10.44 -7.59 0.89
CA LEU A 90 -10.33 -8.96 0.43
C LEU A 90 -11.09 -9.89 1.38
N HIS A 91 -12.28 -10.29 0.97
CA HIS A 91 -13.13 -11.19 1.75
C HIS A 91 -12.79 -12.67 1.51
N MET A 92 -12.98 -13.51 2.53
CA MET A 92 -12.64 -14.92 2.50
C MET A 92 -13.47 -15.72 1.50
N ARG A 93 -14.68 -15.28 1.15
CA ARG A 93 -15.52 -15.80 0.07
C ARG A 93 -14.85 -15.86 -1.32
N ASN A 94 -13.72 -15.17 -1.50
CA ASN A 94 -12.96 -15.21 -2.75
C ASN A 94 -11.97 -16.40 -2.81
N PHE A 95 -11.86 -17.16 -1.73
CA PHE A 95 -11.10 -18.41 -1.64
C PHE A 95 -12.04 -19.61 -1.56
N LYS A 96 -11.51 -20.81 -1.82
CA LYS A 96 -12.25 -22.07 -1.77
C LYS A 96 -11.91 -22.84 -0.50
N ASN A 97 -12.87 -23.63 -0.04
CA ASN A 97 -12.65 -24.53 1.08
C ASN A 97 -11.52 -25.54 0.75
N GLY A 98 -10.55 -25.67 1.64
CA GLY A 98 -9.34 -26.47 1.47
C GLY A 98 -8.17 -25.75 0.81
N ASP A 99 -8.32 -24.47 0.43
CA ASP A 99 -7.22 -23.72 -0.17
C ASP A 99 -6.05 -23.51 0.81
N THR A 100 -4.87 -23.37 0.23
CA THR A 100 -3.66 -22.94 0.91
C THR A 100 -3.33 -21.50 0.50
N ILE A 101 -3.16 -20.61 1.47
CA ILE A 101 -2.94 -19.17 1.25
C ILE A 101 -1.60 -18.77 1.88
N TYR A 102 -0.75 -18.09 1.10
CA TYR A 102 0.49 -17.49 1.58
C TYR A 102 0.27 -15.99 1.82
N ILE A 103 0.66 -15.52 3.01
CA ILE A 103 0.55 -14.10 3.40
C ILE A 103 1.94 -13.62 3.82
N GLU A 104 2.44 -12.60 3.13
CA GLU A 104 3.76 -12.04 3.39
C GLU A 104 3.74 -10.49 3.39
N PRO A 105 4.72 -9.83 4.03
CA PRO A 105 4.86 -8.38 3.93
C PRO A 105 5.19 -7.97 2.49
N MET A 106 4.88 -6.72 2.13
CA MET A 106 5.40 -6.14 0.89
C MET A 106 6.93 -6.08 0.92
N ARG A 107 7.58 -6.66 -0.08
CA ARG A 107 9.05 -6.71 -0.13
C ARG A 107 9.61 -5.66 -1.08
N ALA A 108 10.36 -4.73 -0.52
CA ALA A 108 11.24 -3.84 -1.27
C ALA A 108 12.40 -3.41 -0.38
N LYS A 109 13.57 -3.13 -0.97
CA LYS A 109 14.71 -2.60 -0.19
C LYS A 109 14.35 -1.31 0.57
N PRO A 110 13.58 -0.36 -0.02
CA PRO A 110 13.14 0.83 0.69
C PRO A 110 11.96 0.60 1.63
N PHE A 111 11.37 -0.61 1.65
CA PHE A 111 10.32 -1.04 2.58
C PHE A 111 10.81 -2.19 3.47
N PRO A 112 11.77 -1.95 4.37
CA PRO A 112 12.26 -3.00 5.25
C PRO A 112 11.16 -3.48 6.19
N VAL A 113 11.10 -4.79 6.41
CA VAL A 113 10.20 -5.40 7.41
C VAL A 113 10.60 -4.93 8.79
N ILE A 114 9.64 -4.38 9.55
CA ILE A 114 9.82 -4.02 10.96
C ILE A 114 9.60 -5.26 11.82
N LYS A 115 8.45 -5.92 11.67
CA LYS A 115 8.07 -7.15 12.38
C LYS A 115 6.92 -7.85 11.66
N ASP A 116 7.01 -9.17 11.49
CA ASP A 116 6.04 -10.02 10.81
C ASP A 116 5.61 -9.41 9.46
N LEU A 117 4.40 -8.86 9.39
CA LEU A 117 3.81 -8.29 8.18
C LEU A 117 3.93 -6.74 8.10
N ILE A 118 4.48 -6.10 9.13
CA ILE A 118 4.66 -4.64 9.19
C ILE A 118 5.94 -4.24 8.46
N ILE A 119 5.84 -3.20 7.62
CA ILE A 119 6.95 -2.62 6.86
C ILE A 119 7.12 -1.13 7.16
N ASP A 120 8.34 -0.61 7.04
CA ASP A 120 8.61 0.82 7.11
C ASP A 120 8.36 1.45 5.73
N ARG A 121 7.41 2.39 5.63
CA ARG A 121 7.10 3.13 4.39
C ARG A 121 7.57 4.58 4.39
N SER A 122 8.39 5.00 5.37
CA SER A 122 8.88 6.38 5.50
C SER A 122 9.66 6.91 4.28
N ALA A 123 10.13 6.01 3.40
CA ALA A 123 10.69 6.39 2.11
C ALA A 123 9.69 7.17 1.22
N PHE A 124 8.39 6.84 1.29
CA PHE A 124 7.35 7.61 0.61
C PHE A 124 7.17 9.01 1.22
N ASP A 125 7.22 9.14 2.54
CA ASP A 125 7.11 10.44 3.20
C ASP A 125 8.25 11.37 2.78
N LYS A 126 9.48 10.85 2.68
CA LYS A 126 10.65 11.61 2.19
C LYS A 126 10.43 12.10 0.76
N ILE A 127 9.91 11.25 -0.14
CA ILE A 127 9.56 11.64 -1.51
C ILE A 127 8.49 12.74 -1.50
N GLN A 128 7.45 12.62 -0.65
CA GLN A 128 6.42 13.65 -0.58
C GLN A 128 6.97 14.99 -0.09
N GLN A 129 7.78 14.97 0.96
CA GLN A 129 8.44 16.16 1.52
C GLN A 129 9.39 16.84 0.51
N ALA A 130 9.87 16.12 -0.50
CA ALA A 130 10.74 16.67 -1.54
C ALA A 130 10.01 17.54 -2.57
N GLY A 131 8.70 17.40 -2.76
CA GLY A 131 8.00 18.19 -3.77
C GLY A 131 6.50 17.94 -3.96
N ALA A 132 5.88 17.03 -3.21
CA ALA A 132 4.44 16.74 -3.29
C ALA A 132 3.61 17.78 -2.52
N PHE A 133 3.85 19.05 -2.80
CA PHE A 133 3.15 20.20 -2.24
C PHE A 133 3.20 21.37 -3.23
N ILE A 134 2.42 22.41 -2.93
CA ILE A 134 2.47 23.72 -3.62
C ILE A 134 3.01 24.73 -2.62
N SER A 135 4.10 25.42 -2.96
CA SER A 135 4.65 26.47 -2.10
C SER A 135 3.98 27.82 -2.34
N PHE A 136 3.89 28.63 -1.28
CA PHE A 136 3.46 30.02 -1.34
C PHE A 136 4.18 30.81 -0.24
N ASN A 137 4.40 32.11 -0.47
CA ASN A 137 4.93 32.96 0.59
C ASN A 137 3.89 33.13 1.69
N THR A 138 4.32 33.07 2.94
CA THR A 138 3.42 33.25 4.09
C THR A 138 2.69 34.59 4.00
N GLY A 139 1.37 34.57 4.12
CA GLY A 139 0.52 35.76 4.01
C GLY A 139 0.21 36.21 2.58
N SER A 140 0.67 35.49 1.55
CA SER A 140 0.41 35.82 0.14
C SER A 140 -0.51 34.83 -0.58
N ALA A 141 -1.18 33.93 0.15
CA ALA A 141 -2.12 33.01 -0.45
C ALA A 141 -3.30 33.81 -1.04
N PRO A 142 -3.61 33.66 -2.34
CA PRO A 142 -4.79 34.31 -2.92
C PRO A 142 -6.08 33.68 -2.35
N ASP A 143 -7.21 34.38 -2.49
CA ASP A 143 -8.52 33.78 -2.22
C ASP A 143 -8.72 32.56 -3.12
N ALA A 144 -9.28 31.48 -2.56
CA ALA A 144 -9.40 30.19 -3.23
C ALA A 144 -10.16 30.25 -4.56
N ASN A 145 -11.04 31.25 -4.74
CA ASN A 145 -11.87 31.38 -5.94
C ASN A 145 -11.24 32.25 -7.04
N VAL A 146 -10.05 32.80 -6.81
CA VAL A 146 -9.41 33.74 -7.77
C VAL A 146 -8.76 33.00 -8.93
N ILE A 147 -8.30 31.77 -8.72
CA ILE A 147 -7.65 30.96 -9.75
C ILE A 147 -8.69 30.00 -10.31
N LEU A 148 -9.18 30.31 -11.52
CA LEU A 148 -10.09 29.44 -12.24
C LEU A 148 -9.36 28.17 -12.69
N ILE A 149 -9.96 27.01 -12.43
CA ILE A 149 -9.46 25.69 -12.84
C ILE A 149 -10.54 25.07 -13.73
N SER A 150 -10.15 24.60 -14.92
CA SER A 150 -11.10 23.90 -15.78
C SER A 150 -11.50 22.58 -15.14
N LYS A 151 -12.72 22.11 -15.43
CA LYS A 151 -13.19 20.81 -14.91
C LYS A 151 -12.24 19.69 -15.28
N GLU A 152 -11.76 19.66 -16.52
CA GLU A 152 -10.85 18.63 -17.02
C GLU A 152 -9.53 18.60 -16.24
N THR A 153 -9.01 19.78 -15.89
CA THR A 153 -7.78 19.90 -15.09
C THR A 153 -8.00 19.44 -13.65
N ALA A 154 -9.14 19.83 -13.06
CA ALA A 154 -9.51 19.42 -11.71
C ALA A 154 -9.72 17.90 -11.63
N ASP A 155 -10.48 17.33 -12.57
CA ASP A 155 -10.75 15.89 -12.64
C ASP A 155 -9.45 15.09 -12.81
N ALA A 156 -8.55 15.50 -13.72
CA ALA A 156 -7.27 14.81 -13.91
C ALA A 156 -6.32 14.95 -12.70
N SER A 157 -6.33 16.09 -12.00
CA SER A 157 -5.57 16.27 -10.75
C SER A 157 -6.12 15.40 -9.63
N LEU A 158 -7.45 15.29 -9.52
CA LEU A 158 -8.13 14.46 -8.53
C LEU A 158 -7.92 12.96 -8.78
N ASP A 159 -7.99 12.51 -10.03
CA ASP A 159 -7.67 11.14 -10.43
C ASP A 159 -6.25 10.76 -10.01
N ALA A 160 -5.27 11.64 -10.24
CA ALA A 160 -3.91 11.44 -9.74
C ALA A 160 -3.80 11.50 -8.20
N ALA A 161 -4.69 12.25 -7.53
CA ALA A 161 -4.75 12.36 -6.08
C ALA A 161 -5.32 11.11 -5.38
N GLU A 162 -6.01 10.24 -6.11
CA GLU A 162 -6.57 8.97 -5.58
C GLU A 162 -5.48 8.02 -5.05
N CYS A 163 -4.20 8.25 -5.39
CA CYS A 163 -3.10 7.48 -4.83
C CYS A 163 -3.02 7.61 -3.29
N ILE A 164 -3.39 6.52 -2.60
CA ILE A 164 -3.42 6.40 -1.14
C ILE A 164 -2.05 6.02 -0.51
N GLY A 165 -0.99 5.92 -1.31
CA GLY A 165 0.34 5.57 -0.80
C GLY A 165 0.47 4.16 -0.22
N CYS A 166 -0.33 3.19 -0.69
CA CYS A 166 -0.33 1.83 -0.14
C CYS A 166 0.96 1.04 -0.38
N GLY A 167 1.74 1.38 -1.42
CA GLY A 167 3.00 0.70 -1.74
C GLY A 167 2.86 -0.54 -2.64
N ALA A 168 1.63 -0.95 -3.01
CA ALA A 168 1.39 -2.11 -3.87
C ALA A 168 2.13 -2.04 -5.22
N CYS A 169 2.18 -0.86 -5.84
CA CYS A 169 2.91 -0.63 -7.09
C CYS A 169 4.41 -0.96 -6.99
N VAL A 170 5.02 -0.72 -5.82
CA VAL A 170 6.42 -1.04 -5.55
C VAL A 170 6.58 -2.54 -5.36
N ALA A 171 5.69 -3.16 -4.58
CA ALA A 171 5.72 -4.60 -4.31
C ALA A 171 5.49 -5.45 -5.58
N ALA A 172 4.63 -4.98 -6.50
CA ALA A 172 4.38 -5.61 -7.79
C ALA A 172 5.56 -5.45 -8.78
N CYS A 173 6.29 -4.33 -8.68
CA CYS A 173 7.35 -4.03 -9.62
C CYS A 173 8.59 -4.89 -9.33
N LYS A 174 9.07 -5.63 -10.33
CA LYS A 174 10.31 -6.42 -10.22
C LYS A 174 11.55 -5.58 -9.83
N ASN A 175 11.54 -4.29 -10.14
CA ASN A 175 12.63 -3.36 -9.79
C ASN A 175 12.37 -2.64 -8.45
N ALA A 176 11.22 -2.89 -7.80
CA ALA A 176 10.73 -2.08 -6.69
C ALA A 176 10.75 -0.58 -7.03
N SER A 177 10.21 -0.22 -8.19
CA SER A 177 10.15 1.17 -8.64
C SER A 177 8.97 1.89 -7.98
N ALA A 178 9.21 3.09 -7.42
CA ALA A 178 8.15 3.97 -6.91
C ALA A 178 7.62 4.94 -7.98
N MET A 179 7.95 4.73 -9.27
CA MET A 179 7.65 5.69 -10.32
C MET A 179 6.15 5.96 -10.49
N LEU A 180 5.29 4.98 -10.26
CA LEU A 180 3.83 5.21 -10.32
C LEU A 180 3.37 6.13 -9.18
N PHE A 181 3.86 5.92 -7.96
CA PHE A 181 3.60 6.80 -6.82
C PHE A 181 4.13 8.22 -7.05
N VAL A 182 5.39 8.35 -7.49
CA VAL A 182 6.02 9.64 -7.83
C VAL A 182 5.22 10.34 -8.92
N GLY A 183 4.88 9.63 -9.99
CA GLY A 183 4.10 10.15 -11.11
C GLY A 183 2.72 10.64 -10.70
N ALA A 184 2.01 9.88 -9.85
CA ALA A 184 0.71 10.28 -9.31
C ALA A 184 0.82 11.59 -8.52
N LYS A 185 1.77 11.70 -7.59
CA LYS A 185 1.96 12.93 -6.78
C LYS A 185 2.46 14.11 -7.61
N VAL A 186 3.35 13.89 -8.58
CA VAL A 186 3.76 14.92 -9.54
C VAL A 186 2.56 15.45 -10.31
N SER A 187 1.74 14.56 -10.89
CA SER A 187 0.56 14.92 -11.68
C SER A 187 -0.49 15.64 -10.83
N GLN A 188 -0.77 15.13 -9.62
CA GLN A 188 -1.70 15.73 -8.66
C GLN A 188 -1.44 17.24 -8.50
N PHE A 189 -0.19 17.63 -8.27
CA PHE A 189 0.15 19.04 -8.03
C PHE A 189 0.49 19.83 -9.30
N SER A 190 1.13 19.19 -10.29
CA SER A 190 1.64 19.90 -11.46
C SER A 190 0.56 20.18 -12.51
N LEU A 191 -0.58 19.48 -12.49
CA LEU A 191 -1.71 19.81 -13.35
C LEU A 191 -2.40 21.11 -12.93
N LEU A 192 -2.43 21.40 -11.62
CA LEU A 192 -3.06 22.59 -11.09
C LEU A 192 -2.25 23.85 -11.45
N PRO A 193 -2.91 24.98 -11.78
CA PRO A 193 -2.23 26.24 -12.11
C PRO A 193 -1.21 26.68 -11.03
N GLN A 194 -1.55 26.46 -9.76
CA GLN A 194 -0.71 26.81 -8.62
C GLN A 194 0.59 26.01 -8.57
N GLY A 195 0.61 24.77 -9.05
CA GLY A 195 1.80 23.93 -9.06
C GLY A 195 2.64 24.04 -10.33
N GLN A 196 2.17 24.75 -11.37
CA GLN A 196 2.90 24.97 -12.62
C GLN A 196 4.27 25.63 -12.44
N PRO A 197 4.46 26.63 -11.57
CA PRO A 197 5.77 27.27 -11.38
C PRO A 197 6.87 26.30 -10.93
N GLU A 198 6.50 25.27 -10.16
CA GLU A 198 7.44 24.34 -9.54
C GLU A 198 7.57 23.01 -10.31
N ARG A 199 6.80 22.79 -11.38
CA ARG A 199 6.64 21.46 -12.01
C ARG A 199 7.95 20.76 -12.37
N TYR A 200 8.92 21.48 -12.94
CA TYR A 200 10.19 20.88 -13.36
C TYR A 200 11.07 20.55 -12.15
N LYS A 201 11.16 21.49 -11.21
CA LYS A 201 11.93 21.34 -9.97
C LYS A 201 11.35 20.19 -9.13
N ARG A 202 10.02 20.13 -8.97
CA ARG A 202 9.28 19.06 -8.30
C ARG A 202 9.66 17.68 -8.84
N VAL A 203 9.63 17.50 -10.16
CA VAL A 203 10.00 16.22 -10.78
C VAL A 203 11.44 15.86 -10.46
N GLN A 204 12.38 16.80 -10.63
CA GLN A 204 13.80 16.56 -10.37
C GLN A 204 14.07 16.18 -8.91
N GLU A 205 13.50 16.91 -7.96
CA GLU A 205 13.69 16.68 -6.52
C GLU A 205 13.06 15.36 -6.06
N MET A 206 11.81 15.08 -6.47
CA MET A 206 11.13 13.85 -6.07
C MET A 206 11.79 12.60 -6.66
N VAL A 207 12.27 12.66 -7.91
CA VAL A 207 13.00 11.55 -8.54
C VAL A 207 14.37 11.35 -7.88
N ALA A 208 15.10 12.43 -7.56
CA ALA A 208 16.36 12.33 -6.85
C ALA A 208 16.19 11.64 -5.48
N VAL A 209 15.18 12.03 -4.69
CA VAL A 209 14.89 11.38 -3.40
C VAL A 209 14.41 9.94 -3.57
N MET A 210 13.66 9.62 -4.64
CA MET A 210 13.30 8.25 -4.98
C MET A 210 14.56 7.39 -5.20
N ASP A 211 15.53 7.88 -5.97
CA ASP A 211 16.77 7.17 -6.25
C ASP A 211 17.65 7.03 -4.98
N GLU A 212 17.76 8.11 -4.18
CA GLU A 212 18.49 8.10 -2.90
C GLU A 212 17.91 7.11 -1.88
N ALA A 213 16.58 6.97 -1.84
CA ALA A 213 15.90 5.98 -1.01
C ALA A 213 16.13 4.54 -1.48
N GLY A 214 16.68 4.34 -2.68
CA GLY A 214 17.04 3.05 -3.24
C GLY A 214 15.90 2.30 -3.93
N PHE A 215 14.86 3.01 -4.39
CA PHE A 215 13.88 2.44 -5.31
C PHE A 215 14.51 2.21 -6.68
N GLY A 216 14.03 1.21 -7.43
CA GLY A 216 14.55 0.96 -8.77
C GLY A 216 13.94 1.88 -9.84
N SER A 217 14.64 1.99 -10.96
CA SER A 217 14.15 2.77 -12.11
C SER A 217 12.99 2.05 -12.84
N CYS A 218 12.12 2.82 -13.47
CA CYS A 218 11.03 2.29 -14.28
C CYS A 218 11.58 1.65 -15.56
N THR A 219 11.11 0.45 -15.90
CA THR A 219 11.40 -0.22 -17.18
C THR A 219 10.13 -0.61 -17.93
N ASN A 220 9.00 0.05 -17.66
CA ASN A 220 7.70 -0.16 -18.32
C ASN A 220 7.26 -1.63 -18.36
N THR A 221 7.31 -2.32 -17.21
CA THR A 221 6.77 -3.69 -17.10
C THR A 221 5.26 -3.73 -16.94
N TYR A 222 4.64 -2.58 -16.64
CA TYR A 222 3.19 -2.41 -16.41
C TYR A 222 2.58 -3.20 -15.24
N ALA A 223 3.36 -4.01 -14.52
CA ALA A 223 2.90 -4.73 -13.33
C ALA A 223 2.27 -3.81 -12.27
N CYS A 224 2.81 -2.60 -12.08
CA CYS A 224 2.27 -1.62 -11.13
C CYS A 224 0.91 -1.04 -11.51
N GLU A 225 0.50 -1.14 -12.78
CA GLU A 225 -0.82 -0.72 -13.28
C GLU A 225 -1.81 -1.90 -13.31
N ALA A 226 -1.28 -3.12 -13.52
CA ALA A 226 -2.09 -4.32 -13.69
C ALA A 226 -2.60 -4.94 -12.37
N GLU A 227 -1.80 -4.85 -11.30
CA GLU A 227 -2.15 -5.29 -9.94
C GLU A 227 -3.00 -4.22 -9.22
#